data_AF-A0A3A5AS12-F1
#
_entry.id   AF-A0A3A5AS12-F1
#
_cell.length_a   1.000
_cell.length_b   1.000
_cell.length_c   1.000
_cell.angle_alpha   90.00
_cell.angle_beta   90.00
_cell.angle_gamma   90.00
#
_symmetry.space_group_name_H-M   'P 1'
#
loop_
_entity.id
_entity.type
_entity.pdbx_description
1 polymer ?
#
loop_
_entity_poly.entity_id
_entity_poly.type
_entity_poly.pdbx_seq_one_letter_code
_entity_poly.pdbx_strand_id
1 'polypeptide(L)'
;MECCEVLSPQEMRLQEEIQGHAPRIEPYRKRVYRILKSFEGRRPRIDVERARYFTESMKNTEGQPLILRWAKALKHIAENITVYIDEHQLLVGRSGHPGRYGILYPELDGDFLDMAVEQLSHRTESPFDIAEEDARITIREIAPYWKGKTFHEALALALPEETLRVTYHPENVLFSRYIVNETASFRSSLQWVHDYEKVLKRGFKNIREEAEERLQHLDPLSPRDNVEKRPFLEAVVILCDAIVLWANRHAKLAHDLARKEKDPQRRRELEEISRICSVVPEHPAATFREAVQSQWFTQMFSRIEQKTGTIISNGRMDQYLYPFYKKDLEEGRITEEQATELFECMWVSMAQFIDLYISPTGGAINEGYAHWEALTIGGQTSDGRDATNELSYLLLKSKREFPTHYPDLAARVHSRSPERFLYEVAETIKEGSGFPKLINDEEVVPLLVSKGASFEEALDYAVSGCSEGRMVNRDTFTSGCAYINFAAALEMTIYNGRMVKYGDERIGLETGDPREFKSWDQFWNAYLAQQTNFLRHAFIQQHHINRLRAQHFAVPLGSSLHDLCMESCIDLHQQKIPGGIDMGYFEFIGYGTVIDSLSAIKKLVFE
;
A
#
# COMPACT_ATOMS: atom_id res chain seq x y z
N MET A 1 -2.26 -35.05 -36.15
CA MET A 1 -2.92 -34.51 -34.94
C MET A 1 -2.51 -33.06 -34.86
N GLU A 2 -3.35 -32.16 -35.35
CA GLU A 2 -3.23 -30.75 -34.97
C GLU A 2 -3.41 -30.72 -33.45
N CYS A 3 -2.44 -30.22 -32.70
CA CYS A 3 -2.64 -29.95 -31.27
C CYS A 3 -3.80 -28.94 -31.19
N CYS A 4 -4.92 -29.32 -30.60
CA CYS A 4 -5.93 -28.34 -30.21
C CYS A 4 -5.27 -27.37 -29.24
N GLU A 5 -5.14 -26.10 -29.65
CA GLU A 5 -4.69 -25.02 -28.79
C GLU A 5 -5.77 -24.80 -27.72
N VAL A 6 -5.47 -25.15 -26.47
CA VAL A 6 -6.37 -24.93 -25.32
C VAL A 6 -6.00 -23.59 -24.73
N LEU A 7 -6.82 -22.57 -25.01
CA LEU A 7 -6.69 -21.23 -24.47
C LEU A 7 -7.47 -21.12 -23.17
N SER A 8 -6.91 -20.39 -22.20
CA SER A 8 -7.66 -19.90 -21.04
C SER A 8 -8.77 -18.92 -21.47
N PRO A 9 -9.82 -18.72 -20.67
CA PRO A 9 -10.85 -17.72 -20.96
C PRO A 9 -10.28 -16.31 -21.19
N GLN A 10 -9.23 -15.90 -20.46
CA GLN A 10 -8.56 -14.63 -20.73
C GLN A 10 -7.89 -14.60 -22.11
N GLU A 11 -7.14 -15.64 -22.48
CA GLU A 11 -6.49 -15.71 -23.79
C GLU A 11 -7.51 -15.70 -24.92
N MET A 12 -8.64 -16.41 -24.77
CA MET A 12 -9.76 -16.36 -25.71
C MET A 12 -10.30 -14.93 -25.86
N ARG A 13 -10.57 -14.25 -24.73
CA ARG A 13 -11.05 -12.86 -24.74
C ARG A 13 -10.07 -11.91 -25.43
N LEU A 14 -8.78 -12.04 -25.15
CA LEU A 14 -7.74 -11.21 -25.79
C LEU A 14 -7.65 -11.48 -27.30
N GLN A 15 -7.74 -12.75 -27.74
CA GLN A 15 -7.76 -13.08 -29.17
C GLN A 15 -8.99 -12.50 -29.87
N GLU A 16 -10.17 -12.58 -29.24
CA GLU A 16 -11.40 -11.98 -29.77
C GLU A 16 -11.28 -10.45 -29.90
N GLU A 17 -10.72 -9.78 -28.90
CA GLU A 17 -10.47 -8.34 -28.91
C GLU A 17 -9.47 -7.92 -29.99
N ILE A 18 -8.38 -8.69 -30.18
CA ILE A 18 -7.41 -8.48 -31.27
C ILE A 18 -8.07 -8.63 -32.64
N GLN A 19 -9.05 -9.53 -32.77
CA GLN A 19 -9.84 -9.71 -33.99
C GLN A 19 -10.92 -8.63 -34.17
N GLY A 20 -11.05 -7.69 -33.22
CA GLY A 20 -12.01 -6.60 -33.26
C GLY A 20 -13.42 -6.97 -32.79
N HIS A 21 -13.61 -8.13 -32.16
CA HIS A 21 -14.88 -8.49 -31.55
C HIS A 21 -15.08 -7.69 -30.26
N ALA A 22 -16.28 -7.14 -30.08
CA ALA A 22 -16.62 -6.45 -28.84
C ALA A 22 -16.85 -7.47 -27.72
N PRO A 23 -16.34 -7.24 -26.50
CA PRO A 23 -16.59 -8.13 -25.38
C PRO A 23 -18.09 -8.19 -25.08
N ARG A 24 -18.57 -9.38 -24.70
CA ARG A 24 -19.95 -9.56 -24.23
C ARG A 24 -20.09 -8.95 -22.84
N ILE A 25 -20.67 -7.75 -22.78
CA ILE A 25 -20.85 -6.99 -21.54
C ILE A 25 -22.27 -7.18 -21.02
N GLU A 26 -22.40 -7.74 -19.82
CA GLU A 26 -23.68 -7.84 -19.12
C GLU A 26 -24.29 -6.45 -18.87
N PRO A 27 -25.63 -6.28 -18.93
CA PRO A 27 -26.25 -4.96 -18.84
C PRO A 27 -25.84 -4.13 -17.62
N TYR A 28 -25.68 -4.76 -16.45
CA TYR A 28 -25.29 -4.10 -15.20
C TYR A 28 -23.81 -3.64 -15.17
N ARG A 29 -22.97 -4.12 -16.09
CA ARG A 29 -21.55 -3.72 -16.21
C ARG A 29 -21.30 -2.57 -17.18
N LYS A 30 -22.32 -2.12 -17.92
CA LYS A 30 -22.15 -1.04 -18.93
C LYS A 30 -21.53 0.23 -18.34
N ARG A 31 -21.83 0.56 -17.09
CA ARG A 31 -21.26 1.71 -16.36
C ARG A 31 -19.75 1.58 -16.20
N VAL A 32 -19.29 0.51 -15.56
CA VAL A 32 -17.88 0.32 -15.21
C VAL A 32 -17.00 0.18 -16.46
N TYR A 33 -17.51 -0.44 -17.53
CA TYR A 33 -16.80 -0.47 -18.82
C TYR A 33 -16.69 0.91 -19.50
N ARG A 34 -17.69 1.81 -19.34
CA ARG A 34 -17.55 3.20 -19.83
C ARG A 34 -16.47 3.94 -19.06
N ILE A 35 -16.41 3.74 -17.74
CA ILE A 35 -15.38 4.33 -16.89
C ILE A 35 -14.01 3.78 -17.29
N LEU A 36 -13.85 2.46 -17.40
CA LEU A 36 -12.58 1.82 -17.81
C LEU A 36 -12.08 2.34 -19.16
N LYS A 37 -12.94 2.38 -20.18
CA LYS A 37 -12.59 2.88 -21.52
C LYS A 37 -12.17 4.35 -21.54
N SER A 38 -12.54 5.14 -20.53
CA SER A 38 -12.17 6.57 -20.47
C SER A 38 -10.67 6.78 -20.21
N PHE A 39 -9.98 5.79 -19.62
CA PHE A 39 -8.58 5.90 -19.21
C PHE A 39 -7.68 4.72 -19.63
N GLU A 40 -8.27 3.63 -20.12
CA GLU A 40 -7.54 2.47 -20.64
C GLU A 40 -6.52 2.89 -21.73
N GLY A 41 -5.33 2.30 -21.65
CA GLY A 41 -4.21 2.60 -22.56
C GLY A 41 -3.59 4.00 -22.40
N ARG A 42 -4.11 4.85 -21.51
CA ARG A 42 -3.53 6.17 -21.25
C ARG A 42 -2.38 6.08 -20.25
N ARG A 43 -1.38 6.93 -20.44
CA ARG A 43 -0.29 7.11 -19.48
C ARG A 43 -0.80 7.87 -18.25
N PRO A 44 -0.38 7.48 -17.03
CA PRO A 44 -0.73 8.23 -15.84
C PRO A 44 -0.04 9.60 -15.81
N ARG A 45 -0.66 10.53 -15.10
CA ARG A 45 -0.13 11.87 -14.88
C ARG A 45 0.20 12.12 -13.42
N ILE A 46 1.14 13.05 -13.17
CA ILE A 46 1.50 13.47 -11.81
C ILE A 46 0.54 14.55 -11.35
N ASP A 47 -0.12 14.33 -10.23
CA ASP A 47 -0.90 15.33 -9.51
C ASP A 47 -0.10 15.91 -8.33
N VAL A 48 -0.16 17.22 -8.18
CA VAL A 48 0.66 17.97 -7.22
C VAL A 48 -0.13 18.58 -6.07
N GLU A 49 -1.46 18.52 -6.08
CA GLU A 49 -2.28 19.25 -5.10
C GLU A 49 -2.02 18.75 -3.68
N ARG A 50 -2.01 17.42 -3.48
CA ARG A 50 -1.68 16.82 -2.17
C ARG A 50 -0.34 17.33 -1.65
N ALA A 51 0.71 17.23 -2.46
CA ALA A 51 2.05 17.63 -2.05
C ALA A 51 2.17 19.14 -1.81
N ARG A 52 1.50 19.96 -2.62
CA ARG A 52 1.44 21.41 -2.44
C ARG A 52 0.85 21.78 -1.09
N TYR A 53 -0.39 21.36 -0.82
CA TYR A 53 -1.08 21.72 0.42
C TYR A 53 -0.43 21.07 1.65
N PHE A 54 0.08 19.83 1.52
CA PHE A 54 0.88 19.23 2.58
C PHE A 54 2.09 20.10 2.94
N THR A 55 2.85 20.52 1.92
CA THR A 55 4.06 21.35 2.06
C THR A 55 3.75 22.73 2.65
N GLU A 56 2.65 23.38 2.23
CA GLU A 56 2.21 24.67 2.77
C GLU A 56 1.94 24.60 4.29
N SER A 57 1.26 23.56 4.76
CA SER A 57 1.00 23.40 6.20
C SER A 57 2.27 23.01 6.97
N MET A 58 3.08 22.09 6.43
CA MET A 58 4.30 21.63 7.08
C MET A 58 5.31 22.75 7.32
N LYS A 59 5.42 23.71 6.37
CA LYS A 59 6.21 24.95 6.49
C LYS A 59 5.83 25.79 7.72
N ASN A 60 4.54 25.88 8.01
CA ASN A 60 4.02 26.76 9.06
C ASN A 60 3.95 26.11 10.45
N THR A 61 4.37 24.84 10.57
CA THR A 61 4.20 24.04 11.78
C THR A 61 5.50 23.42 12.31
N GLU A 62 6.66 23.83 11.75
CA GLU A 62 7.97 23.38 12.23
C GLU A 62 8.16 23.59 13.74
N GLY A 63 8.80 22.64 14.40
CA GLY A 63 9.01 22.63 15.85
C GLY A 63 7.87 22.04 16.68
N GLN A 64 6.67 21.84 16.11
CA GLN A 64 5.58 21.13 16.79
C GLN A 64 5.76 19.60 16.72
N PRO A 65 5.09 18.81 17.60
CA PRO A 65 5.08 17.35 17.50
C PRO A 65 4.61 16.86 16.12
N LEU A 66 5.32 15.90 15.54
CA LEU A 66 5.16 15.53 14.13
C LEU A 66 3.74 15.05 13.79
N ILE A 67 3.10 14.25 14.64
CA ILE A 67 1.72 13.80 14.44
C ILE A 67 0.73 14.98 14.36
N LEU A 68 0.94 16.01 15.17
CA LEU A 68 0.10 17.21 15.17
C LEU A 68 0.31 18.03 13.89
N ARG A 69 1.56 18.14 13.42
CA ARG A 69 1.89 18.76 12.14
C ARG A 69 1.19 18.04 10.98
N TRP A 70 1.24 16.70 10.99
CA TRP A 70 0.61 15.86 9.98
C TRP A 70 -0.90 16.03 9.96
N ALA A 71 -1.56 16.01 11.12
CA ALA A 71 -3.01 16.22 11.22
C ALA A 71 -3.42 17.60 10.69
N LYS A 72 -2.66 18.66 11.03
CA LYS A 72 -2.87 20.01 10.48
C LYS A 72 -2.67 20.06 8.98
N ALA A 73 -1.68 19.34 8.45
CA ALA A 73 -1.46 19.23 7.01
C ALA A 73 -2.61 18.49 6.31
N LEU A 74 -3.13 17.41 6.88
CA LEU A 74 -4.29 16.70 6.35
C LEU A 74 -5.55 17.56 6.39
N LYS A 75 -5.74 18.36 7.43
CA LYS A 75 -6.83 19.35 7.49
C LYS A 75 -6.69 20.41 6.41
N HIS A 76 -5.49 20.98 6.22
CA HIS A 76 -5.24 21.95 5.14
C HIS A 76 -5.47 21.34 3.76
N ILE A 77 -5.09 20.09 3.52
CA ILE A 77 -5.41 19.37 2.29
C ILE A 77 -6.93 19.21 2.16
N ALA A 78 -7.62 18.71 3.19
CA ALA A 78 -9.07 18.51 3.17
C ALA A 78 -9.86 19.79 2.89
N GLU A 79 -9.36 20.94 3.32
CA GLU A 79 -9.95 22.26 3.06
C GLU A 79 -9.74 22.73 1.61
N ASN A 80 -8.59 22.43 1.01
CA ASN A 80 -8.14 23.10 -0.21
C ASN A 80 -8.04 22.21 -1.46
N ILE A 81 -7.83 20.89 -1.31
CA ILE A 81 -7.69 19.97 -2.44
C ILE A 81 -8.96 19.95 -3.28
N THR A 82 -8.85 19.86 -4.60
CA THR A 82 -10.00 19.66 -5.47
C THR A 82 -10.70 18.34 -5.11
N VAL A 83 -12.03 18.40 -4.94
CA VAL A 83 -12.88 17.21 -4.74
C VAL A 83 -13.58 16.85 -6.04
N TYR A 84 -13.67 15.55 -6.34
CA TYR A 84 -14.11 15.07 -7.64
C TYR A 84 -15.29 14.09 -7.51
N ILE A 85 -16.21 14.18 -8.46
CA ILE A 85 -17.24 13.19 -8.73
C ILE A 85 -17.11 12.84 -10.21
N ASP A 86 -16.52 11.68 -10.49
CA ASP A 86 -16.28 11.26 -11.85
C ASP A 86 -17.60 10.97 -12.58
N GLU A 87 -17.56 11.12 -13.90
CA GLU A 87 -18.69 10.77 -14.74
C GLU A 87 -19.05 9.28 -14.55
N HIS A 88 -20.35 9.00 -14.44
CA HIS A 88 -20.91 7.68 -14.20
C HIS A 88 -20.56 6.99 -12.87
N GLN A 89 -19.60 7.49 -12.07
CA GLN A 89 -19.21 6.84 -10.81
C GLN A 89 -20.34 6.78 -9.78
N LEU A 90 -20.40 5.67 -9.03
CA LEU A 90 -21.27 5.49 -7.86
C LEU A 90 -20.53 5.74 -6.54
N LEU A 91 -19.20 5.61 -6.54
CA LEU A 91 -18.32 5.94 -5.43
C LEU A 91 -17.57 7.23 -5.74
N VAL A 92 -17.40 8.09 -4.74
CA VAL A 92 -16.79 9.41 -4.94
C VAL A 92 -15.64 9.65 -3.97
N GLY A 93 -14.68 10.48 -4.39
CA GLY A 93 -13.44 10.68 -3.65
C GLY A 93 -12.24 10.25 -4.47
N ARG A 94 -11.37 11.20 -4.77
CA ARG A 94 -10.07 11.01 -5.44
C ARG A 94 -9.03 11.85 -4.72
N SER A 95 -7.76 11.50 -4.90
CA SER A 95 -6.64 12.30 -4.41
C SER A 95 -5.92 13.10 -5.51
N GLY A 96 -6.47 13.11 -6.72
CA GLY A 96 -5.93 13.83 -7.86
C GLY A 96 -6.84 13.80 -9.09
N HIS A 97 -6.37 14.41 -10.17
CA HIS A 97 -7.17 14.72 -11.35
C HIS A 97 -7.83 13.49 -12.03
N PRO A 98 -8.86 13.70 -12.88
CA PRO A 98 -9.51 12.62 -13.64
C PRO A 98 -8.55 11.86 -14.58
N GLY A 99 -8.85 10.60 -14.88
CA GLY A 99 -7.96 9.70 -15.63
C GLY A 99 -7.01 8.94 -14.73
N ARG A 100 -5.92 8.39 -15.29
CA ARG A 100 -4.88 7.74 -14.47
C ARG A 100 -3.94 8.80 -13.88
N TYR A 101 -3.65 8.72 -12.59
CA TYR A 101 -2.87 9.71 -11.86
C TYR A 101 -2.06 9.09 -10.74
N GLY A 102 -0.95 9.72 -10.36
CA GLY A 102 -0.20 9.43 -9.14
C GLY A 102 0.10 10.72 -8.39
N ILE A 103 0.32 10.63 -7.08
CA ILE A 103 0.53 11.82 -6.22
C ILE A 103 1.94 11.82 -5.62
N LEU A 104 2.43 13.01 -5.24
CA LEU A 104 3.78 13.19 -4.70
C LEU A 104 3.84 13.17 -3.16
N TYR A 105 4.96 12.67 -2.64
CA TYR A 105 5.27 12.59 -1.20
C TYR A 105 6.65 13.21 -0.90
N PRO A 106 6.80 14.53 -1.02
CA PRO A 106 8.11 15.18 -0.96
C PRO A 106 8.82 15.06 0.41
N GLU A 107 8.09 14.71 1.47
CA GLU A 107 8.65 14.36 2.79
C GLU A 107 9.59 13.15 2.76
N LEU A 108 9.43 12.27 1.75
CA LEU A 108 10.15 11.02 1.58
C LEU A 108 11.40 11.20 0.71
N ASP A 109 11.20 11.55 -0.57
CA ASP A 109 12.18 11.59 -1.65
C ASP A 109 12.12 12.91 -2.45
N GLY A 110 11.74 14.01 -1.80
CA GLY A 110 11.66 15.34 -2.40
C GLY A 110 12.94 15.85 -3.08
N ASP A 111 14.10 15.30 -2.72
CA ASP A 111 15.41 15.58 -3.30
C ASP A 111 15.56 14.99 -4.72
N PHE A 112 14.68 14.08 -5.12
CA PHE A 112 14.59 13.53 -6.47
C PHE A 112 13.72 14.37 -7.41
N LEU A 113 12.97 15.37 -6.92
CA LEU A 113 11.95 16.08 -7.71
C LEU A 113 12.51 16.80 -8.94
N ASP A 114 13.69 17.43 -8.81
CA ASP A 114 14.35 18.13 -9.91
C ASP A 114 14.62 17.13 -11.07
N MET A 115 15.19 15.97 -10.74
CA MET A 115 15.44 14.88 -11.70
C MET A 115 14.15 14.25 -12.22
N ALA A 116 13.15 14.07 -11.36
CA ALA A 116 11.90 13.41 -11.70
C ALA A 116 11.09 14.20 -12.74
N VAL A 117 11.01 15.52 -12.59
CA VAL A 117 10.33 16.40 -13.56
C VAL A 117 10.96 16.33 -14.94
N GLU A 118 12.29 16.18 -15.02
CA GLU A 118 13.01 16.09 -16.29
C GLU A 118 12.91 14.69 -16.94
N GLN A 119 12.89 13.62 -16.14
CA GLN A 119 13.13 12.27 -16.65
C GLN A 119 11.89 11.36 -16.70
N LEU A 120 10.86 11.61 -15.88
CA LEU A 120 9.73 10.67 -15.70
C LEU A 120 8.94 10.40 -16.99
N SER A 121 8.77 11.40 -17.84
CA SER A 121 8.05 11.27 -19.11
C SER A 121 8.80 10.44 -20.17
N HIS A 122 10.11 10.27 -19.96
CA HIS A 122 11.05 9.59 -20.86
C HIS A 122 11.51 8.23 -20.34
N ARG A 123 11.06 7.79 -19.16
CA ARG A 123 11.41 6.45 -18.64
C ARG A 123 10.87 5.36 -19.54
N THR A 124 11.67 4.31 -19.71
CA THR A 124 11.23 3.07 -20.34
C THR A 124 10.18 2.39 -19.47
N GLU A 125 10.49 2.18 -18.19
CA GLU A 125 9.59 1.55 -17.23
C GLU A 125 8.76 2.59 -16.49
N SER A 126 7.45 2.32 -16.41
CA SER A 126 6.48 3.10 -15.63
C SER A 126 6.53 4.63 -15.88
N PRO A 127 6.45 5.13 -17.14
CA PRO A 127 6.51 6.56 -17.42
C PRO A 127 5.29 7.34 -16.90
N PHE A 128 5.51 8.57 -16.44
CA PHE A 128 4.44 9.49 -16.05
C PHE A 128 4.56 10.81 -16.80
N ASP A 129 3.42 11.34 -17.23
CA ASP A 129 3.36 12.70 -17.78
C ASP A 129 3.16 13.73 -16.66
N ILE A 130 3.73 14.91 -16.81
CA ILE A 130 3.52 16.05 -15.91
C ILE A 130 3.13 17.26 -16.74
N ALA A 131 2.07 17.97 -16.34
CA ALA A 131 1.71 19.21 -17.01
C ALA A 131 2.74 20.30 -16.68
N GLU A 132 2.95 21.24 -17.60
CA GLU A 132 3.95 22.30 -17.44
C GLU A 132 3.74 23.12 -16.15
N GLU A 133 2.49 23.41 -15.81
CA GLU A 133 2.14 24.13 -14.58
C GLU A 133 2.40 23.28 -13.32
N ASP A 134 2.09 21.98 -13.36
CA ASP A 134 2.36 21.05 -12.25
C ASP A 134 3.87 20.89 -12.03
N ALA A 135 4.67 20.85 -13.11
CA ALA A 135 6.12 20.87 -13.06
C ALA A 135 6.64 22.18 -12.44
N ARG A 136 6.09 23.33 -12.83
CA ARG A 136 6.44 24.64 -12.27
C ARG A 136 6.16 24.71 -10.76
N ILE A 137 4.98 24.24 -10.33
CA ILE A 137 4.60 24.18 -8.90
C ILE A 137 5.57 23.27 -8.15
N THR A 138 5.87 22.09 -8.70
CA THR A 138 6.80 21.12 -8.10
C THR A 138 8.18 21.74 -7.83
N ILE A 139 8.78 22.38 -8.83
CA ILE A 139 10.13 22.93 -8.74
C ILE A 139 10.19 24.23 -7.93
N ARG A 140 9.17 25.10 -8.02
CA ARG A 140 9.22 26.45 -7.42
C ARG A 140 8.58 26.55 -6.05
N GLU A 141 7.57 25.74 -5.75
CA GLU A 141 6.74 25.88 -4.55
C GLU A 141 6.93 24.71 -3.57
N ILE A 142 7.15 23.50 -4.08
CA ILE A 142 7.28 22.27 -3.28
C ILE A 142 8.74 21.96 -2.95
N ALA A 143 9.55 21.62 -3.96
CA ALA A 143 10.92 21.13 -3.79
C ALA A 143 11.82 22.03 -2.92
N PRO A 144 11.82 23.38 -3.02
CA PRO A 144 12.73 24.23 -2.26
C PRO A 144 12.59 24.12 -0.74
N TYR A 145 11.39 23.78 -0.24
CA TYR A 145 11.19 23.58 1.19
C TYR A 145 11.82 22.30 1.71
N TRP A 146 11.72 21.23 0.91
CA TRP A 146 12.12 19.88 1.30
C TRP A 146 13.62 19.63 1.14
N LYS A 147 14.36 20.48 0.42
CA LYS A 147 15.84 20.40 0.36
C LYS A 147 16.43 20.43 1.77
N GLY A 148 17.25 19.43 2.09
CA GLY A 148 17.86 19.19 3.40
C GLY A 148 16.88 18.70 4.48
N LYS A 149 15.68 18.24 4.12
CA LYS A 149 14.63 17.80 5.06
C LYS A 149 14.01 16.45 4.70
N THR A 150 14.37 15.84 3.56
CA THR A 150 13.77 14.57 3.16
C THR A 150 14.29 13.43 4.01
N PHE A 151 13.52 12.35 4.08
CA PHE A 151 13.98 11.13 4.73
C PHE A 151 15.19 10.53 4.01
N HIS A 152 15.21 10.52 2.67
CA HIS A 152 16.35 10.01 1.89
C HIS A 152 17.66 10.73 2.24
N GLU A 153 17.66 12.07 2.22
CA GLU A 153 18.85 12.87 2.55
C GLU A 153 19.36 12.54 3.97
N ALA A 154 18.45 12.46 4.93
CA ALA A 154 18.78 12.14 6.32
C ALA A 154 19.34 10.70 6.47
N LEU A 155 18.79 9.73 5.73
CA LEU A 155 19.28 8.36 5.74
C LEU A 155 20.68 8.26 5.13
N ALA A 156 20.88 8.82 3.93
CA ALA A 156 22.16 8.79 3.24
C ALA A 156 23.29 9.40 4.08
N LEU A 157 23.02 10.50 4.80
CA LEU A 157 23.97 11.13 5.72
C LEU A 157 24.25 10.31 6.98
N ALA A 158 23.27 9.52 7.46
CA ALA A 158 23.39 8.77 8.69
C ALA A 158 24.09 7.41 8.53
N LEU A 159 24.16 6.86 7.31
CA LEU A 159 24.78 5.56 7.08
C LEU A 159 26.31 5.63 7.24
N PRO A 160 26.93 4.72 8.02
CA PRO A 160 28.38 4.61 8.08
C PRO A 160 28.99 4.30 6.71
N GLU A 161 30.20 4.78 6.43
CA GLU A 161 30.87 4.64 5.12
C GLU A 161 30.86 3.20 4.58
N GLU A 162 31.15 2.20 5.42
CA GLU A 162 31.12 0.78 5.01
C GLU A 162 29.73 0.32 4.55
N THR A 163 28.67 0.81 5.19
CA THR A 163 27.28 0.47 4.84
C THR A 163 26.83 1.27 3.62
N LEU A 164 27.25 2.53 3.52
CA LEU A 164 27.00 3.38 2.35
C LEU A 164 27.56 2.72 1.08
N ARG A 165 28.77 2.13 1.15
CA ARG A 165 29.45 1.45 0.04
C ARG A 165 28.67 0.26 -0.55
N VAL A 166 27.83 -0.41 0.23
CA VAL A 166 26.97 -1.51 -0.26
C VAL A 166 25.53 -1.05 -0.55
N THR A 167 25.18 0.19 -0.20
CA THR A 167 23.83 0.75 -0.35
C THR A 167 23.74 1.60 -1.63
N TYR A 168 24.56 2.65 -1.74
CA TYR A 168 24.44 3.68 -2.78
C TYR A 168 25.69 3.81 -3.65
N HIS A 169 25.53 4.41 -4.83
CA HIS A 169 26.65 4.75 -5.70
C HIS A 169 27.52 5.87 -5.08
N PRO A 170 28.86 5.74 -5.08
CA PRO A 170 29.75 6.66 -4.35
C PRO A 170 29.76 8.07 -4.94
N GLU A 171 29.51 8.21 -6.23
CA GLU A 171 29.44 9.50 -6.91
C GLU A 171 28.07 10.19 -6.76
N ASN A 172 27.01 9.41 -6.52
CA ASN A 172 25.65 9.94 -6.45
C ASN A 172 24.73 9.02 -5.64
N VAL A 173 24.36 9.47 -4.43
CA VAL A 173 23.52 8.72 -3.49
C VAL A 173 22.06 8.56 -3.92
N LEU A 174 21.65 9.20 -5.02
CA LEU A 174 20.33 9.00 -5.62
C LEU A 174 20.21 7.63 -6.31
N PHE A 175 21.33 6.94 -6.56
CA PHE A 175 21.34 5.65 -7.22
C PHE A 175 21.76 4.53 -6.26
N SER A 176 20.98 3.46 -6.21
CA SER A 176 21.33 2.25 -5.49
C SER A 176 22.43 1.45 -6.20
N ARG A 177 23.23 0.72 -5.41
CA ARG A 177 24.12 -0.33 -5.93
C ARG A 177 23.41 -1.66 -6.19
N TYR A 178 22.18 -1.84 -5.72
CA TYR A 178 21.44 -3.10 -5.79
C TYR A 178 22.20 -4.30 -5.16
N ILE A 179 22.91 -4.03 -4.05
CA ILE A 179 23.65 -5.03 -3.28
C ILE A 179 22.95 -5.25 -1.92
N VAL A 180 23.04 -4.27 -1.01
CA VAL A 180 22.25 -4.22 0.23
C VAL A 180 21.35 -3.00 0.15
N ASN A 181 20.20 -3.18 -0.49
CA ASN A 181 19.33 -2.11 -0.93
C ASN A 181 18.35 -1.71 0.19
N GLU A 182 18.43 -0.47 0.68
CA GLU A 182 17.36 0.04 1.55
C GLU A 182 16.08 0.28 0.74
N THR A 183 14.91 0.10 1.37
CA THR A 183 13.62 0.32 0.69
C THR A 183 12.73 1.34 1.40
N ALA A 184 13.31 2.10 2.32
CA ALA A 184 12.59 3.08 3.12
C ALA A 184 12.56 4.45 2.46
N SER A 185 13.44 4.73 1.48
CA SER A 185 13.50 6.02 0.80
C SER A 185 12.55 6.16 -0.39
N PHE A 186 11.76 5.14 -0.74
CA PHE A 186 10.83 5.19 -1.86
C PHE A 186 9.38 4.83 -1.49
N ARG A 187 9.10 4.69 -0.19
CA ARG A 187 7.76 4.53 0.40
C ARG A 187 7.79 5.02 1.85
N SER A 188 6.71 5.65 2.32
CA SER A 188 6.63 6.17 3.70
C SER A 188 6.66 5.06 4.74
N SER A 189 6.09 3.90 4.41
CA SER A 189 6.01 2.73 5.28
C SER A 189 5.95 1.41 4.49
N LEU A 190 5.95 0.29 5.20
CA LEU A 190 5.54 -1.02 4.68
C LEU A 190 4.08 -0.99 4.20
N GLN A 191 3.59 -2.12 3.69
CA GLN A 191 2.15 -2.31 3.53
C GLN A 191 1.41 -2.12 4.85
N TRP A 192 0.13 -1.77 4.76
CA TRP A 192 -0.74 -1.58 5.92
C TRP A 192 -2.20 -1.91 5.58
N VAL A 193 -2.95 -2.33 6.60
CA VAL A 193 -4.41 -2.50 6.56
C VAL A 193 -4.98 -1.71 7.73
N HIS A 194 -5.88 -0.77 7.45
CA HIS A 194 -6.63 -0.08 8.49
C HIS A 194 -7.74 -0.96 9.06
N ASP A 195 -8.13 -0.69 10.29
CA ASP A 195 -9.38 -1.21 10.84
C ASP A 195 -10.58 -0.47 10.22
N TYR A 196 -10.92 -0.84 8.99
CA TYR A 196 -12.06 -0.28 8.28
C TYR A 196 -13.37 -0.56 9.03
N GLU A 197 -13.51 -1.73 9.66
CA GLU A 197 -14.72 -2.12 10.37
C GLU A 197 -15.03 -1.18 11.54
N LYS A 198 -14.00 -0.72 12.26
CA LYS A 198 -14.12 0.32 13.29
C LYS A 198 -14.76 1.60 12.75
N VAL A 199 -14.35 2.05 11.57
CA VAL A 199 -14.96 3.22 10.91
C VAL A 199 -16.42 2.93 10.55
N LEU A 200 -16.72 1.77 9.97
CA LEU A 200 -18.08 1.41 9.57
C LEU A 200 -19.05 1.33 10.77
N LYS A 201 -18.58 0.85 11.91
CA LYS A 201 -19.39 0.66 13.13
C LYS A 201 -19.49 1.89 14.02
N ARG A 202 -18.45 2.74 14.05
CA ARG A 202 -18.37 3.88 14.98
C ARG A 202 -18.52 5.24 14.29
N GLY A 203 -18.01 5.38 13.07
CA GLY A 203 -17.81 6.67 12.41
C GLY A 203 -16.72 7.53 13.08
N PHE A 204 -16.16 8.49 12.35
CA PHE A 204 -15.12 9.39 12.87
C PHE A 204 -15.63 10.33 13.96
N LYS A 205 -16.95 10.60 14.04
CA LYS A 205 -17.52 11.37 15.15
C LYS A 205 -17.26 10.70 16.49
N ASN A 206 -17.47 9.38 16.58
CA ASN A 206 -17.27 8.68 17.85
C ASN A 206 -15.78 8.55 18.21
N ILE A 207 -14.90 8.39 17.22
CA ILE A 207 -13.44 8.38 17.43
C ILE A 207 -12.97 9.76 17.93
N ARG A 208 -13.52 10.84 17.37
CA ARG A 208 -13.28 12.22 17.80
C ARG A 208 -13.73 12.44 19.24
N GLU A 209 -14.95 12.03 19.57
CA GLU A 209 -15.51 12.14 20.94
C GLU A 209 -14.67 11.37 21.96
N GLU A 210 -14.19 10.16 21.63
CA GLU A 210 -13.26 9.40 22.48
C GLU A 210 -11.96 10.18 22.75
N ALA A 211 -11.37 10.77 21.70
CA ALA A 211 -10.16 11.57 21.85
C ALA A 211 -10.39 12.83 22.70
N GLU A 212 -11.52 13.52 22.53
CA GLU A 212 -11.91 14.69 23.33
C GLU A 212 -12.15 14.34 24.80
N GLU A 213 -12.84 13.24 25.08
CA GLU A 213 -13.06 12.77 26.45
C GLU A 213 -11.72 12.49 27.13
N ARG A 214 -10.82 11.80 26.44
CA ARG A 214 -9.49 11.48 26.99
C ARG A 214 -8.63 12.74 27.18
N LEU A 215 -8.78 13.73 26.32
CA LEU A 215 -8.11 15.03 26.45
C LEU A 215 -8.56 15.77 27.72
N GLN A 216 -9.84 15.68 28.08
CA GLN A 216 -10.40 16.28 29.31
C GLN A 216 -9.92 15.58 30.59
N HIS A 217 -9.57 14.30 30.51
CA HIS A 217 -9.10 13.50 31.65
C HIS A 217 -7.57 13.58 31.87
N LEU A 218 -6.83 14.29 31.02
CA LEU A 218 -5.40 14.52 31.23
C LEU A 218 -5.16 15.43 32.44
N ASP A 219 -4.12 15.13 33.23
CA ASP A 219 -3.70 16.02 34.31
C ASP A 219 -3.00 17.26 33.72
N PRO A 220 -3.58 18.48 33.85
CA PRO A 220 -3.00 19.69 33.28
C PRO A 220 -1.67 20.07 33.95
N LEU A 221 -1.34 19.54 35.12
CA LEU A 221 -0.07 19.77 35.82
C LEU A 221 1.00 18.74 35.46
N SER A 222 0.62 17.62 34.83
CA SER A 222 1.55 16.57 34.41
C SER A 222 2.32 17.01 33.16
N PRO A 223 3.66 17.14 33.21
CA PRO A 223 4.44 17.46 32.02
C PRO A 223 4.34 16.34 30.97
N ARG A 224 4.23 15.09 31.42
CA ARG A 224 4.09 13.93 30.55
C ARG A 224 2.79 13.97 29.75
N ASP A 225 1.67 14.23 30.41
CA ASP A 225 0.38 14.29 29.74
C ASP A 225 0.33 15.45 28.74
N ASN A 226 0.89 16.60 29.09
CA ASN A 226 0.90 17.78 28.21
C ASN A 226 1.83 17.66 27.00
N VAL A 227 2.94 16.92 27.10
CA VAL A 227 3.93 16.82 26.01
C VAL A 227 3.79 15.54 25.21
N GLU A 228 3.48 14.40 25.85
CA GLU A 228 3.41 13.10 25.17
C GLU A 228 2.00 12.75 24.70
N LYS A 229 0.96 13.05 25.49
CA LYS A 229 -0.42 12.59 25.21
C LYS A 229 -1.32 13.63 24.56
N ARG A 230 -1.30 14.86 25.07
CA ARG A 230 -2.16 15.96 24.59
C ARG A 230 -1.98 16.21 23.09
N PRO A 231 -0.75 16.33 22.53
CA PRO A 231 -0.58 16.60 21.10
C PRO A 231 -1.08 15.46 20.21
N PHE A 232 -0.98 14.21 20.67
CA PHE A 232 -1.53 13.05 19.96
C PHE A 232 -3.06 13.14 19.89
N LEU A 233 -3.73 13.36 21.03
CA LEU A 233 -5.19 13.43 21.08
C LEU A 233 -5.73 14.63 20.29
N GLU A 234 -5.07 15.78 20.37
CA GLU A 234 -5.38 16.95 19.53
C GLU A 234 -5.22 16.65 18.04
N ALA A 235 -4.18 15.89 17.65
CA ALA A 235 -3.99 15.47 16.27
C ALA A 235 -5.12 14.54 15.79
N VAL A 236 -5.58 13.61 16.62
CA VAL A 236 -6.72 12.73 16.30
C VAL A 236 -8.01 13.54 16.10
N VAL A 237 -8.29 14.52 16.96
CA VAL A 237 -9.46 15.41 16.80
C VAL A 237 -9.39 16.19 15.48
N ILE A 238 -8.25 16.81 15.18
CA ILE A 238 -8.03 17.57 13.93
C ILE A 238 -8.18 16.69 12.69
N LEU A 239 -7.65 15.47 12.75
CA LEU A 239 -7.79 14.50 11.67
C LEU A 239 -9.27 14.13 11.44
N CYS A 240 -10.01 13.81 12.51
CA CYS A 240 -11.42 13.44 12.39
C CYS A 240 -12.21 14.57 11.72
N ASP A 241 -11.96 15.83 12.10
CA ASP A 241 -12.53 17.00 11.44
C ASP A 241 -12.14 17.07 9.96
N ALA A 242 -10.88 16.77 9.62
CA ALA A 242 -10.35 16.83 8.27
C ALA A 242 -11.06 15.86 7.31
N ILE A 243 -11.15 14.58 7.67
CA ILE A 243 -11.77 13.57 6.80
C ILE A 243 -13.28 13.77 6.66
N VAL A 244 -13.95 14.19 7.74
CA VAL A 244 -15.39 14.54 7.72
C VAL A 244 -15.65 15.77 6.86
N LEU A 245 -14.82 16.80 6.96
CA LEU A 245 -14.89 17.97 6.11
C LEU A 245 -14.71 17.59 4.62
N TRP A 246 -13.71 16.76 4.32
CA TRP A 246 -13.46 16.30 2.96
C TRP A 246 -14.65 15.53 2.38
N ALA A 247 -15.28 14.63 3.16
CA ALA A 247 -16.50 13.92 2.76
C ALA A 247 -17.69 14.87 2.54
N ASN A 248 -17.91 15.83 3.44
CA ASN A 248 -18.98 16.83 3.32
C ASN A 248 -18.82 17.75 2.09
N ARG A 249 -17.57 18.01 1.65
CA ARG A 249 -17.31 18.72 0.38
C ARG A 249 -17.77 17.90 -0.83
N HIS A 250 -17.66 16.56 -0.79
CA HIS A 250 -18.23 15.69 -1.83
C HIS A 250 -19.74 15.67 -1.78
N ALA A 251 -20.35 15.63 -0.59
CA ALA A 251 -21.80 15.73 -0.43
C ALA A 251 -22.34 17.01 -1.08
N LYS A 252 -21.70 18.15 -0.79
CA LYS A 252 -22.04 19.44 -1.39
C LYS A 252 -21.89 19.43 -2.91
N LEU A 253 -20.78 18.90 -3.43
CA LEU A 253 -20.55 18.82 -4.87
C LEU A 253 -21.61 17.94 -5.57
N ALA A 254 -21.96 16.80 -4.98
CA ALA A 254 -22.98 15.89 -5.50
C ALA A 254 -24.36 16.57 -5.57
N HIS A 255 -24.75 17.28 -4.51
CA HIS A 255 -25.97 18.08 -4.49
C HIS A 255 -25.99 19.16 -5.59
N ASP A 256 -24.89 19.90 -5.74
CA ASP A 256 -24.78 20.97 -6.73
C ASP A 256 -24.78 20.45 -8.18
N LEU A 257 -24.21 19.25 -8.41
CA LEU A 257 -24.28 18.54 -9.69
C LEU A 257 -25.69 18.01 -9.96
N ALA A 258 -26.35 17.39 -8.97
CA ALA A 258 -27.71 16.87 -9.11
C ALA A 258 -28.71 17.95 -9.57
N ARG A 259 -28.60 19.17 -9.04
CA ARG A 259 -29.45 20.30 -9.44
C ARG A 259 -29.30 20.73 -10.90
N LYS A 260 -28.14 20.43 -11.51
CA LYS A 260 -27.82 20.78 -12.91
C LYS A 260 -27.99 19.57 -13.86
N GLU A 261 -28.13 18.37 -13.31
CA GLU A 261 -28.22 17.13 -14.07
C GLU A 261 -29.57 17.03 -14.78
N LYS A 262 -29.52 16.69 -16.07
CA LYS A 262 -30.67 16.57 -16.95
C LYS A 262 -31.16 15.13 -17.04
N ASP A 263 -30.26 14.15 -16.94
CA ASP A 263 -30.64 12.74 -16.91
C ASP A 263 -31.30 12.40 -15.55
N PRO A 264 -32.59 12.01 -15.52
CA PRO A 264 -33.27 11.69 -14.28
C PRO A 264 -32.63 10.53 -13.51
N GLN A 265 -31.98 9.58 -14.19
CA GLN A 265 -31.28 8.49 -13.53
C GLN A 265 -30.02 9.00 -12.84
N ARG A 266 -29.12 9.66 -13.57
CA ARG A 266 -27.90 10.23 -12.98
C ARG A 266 -28.20 11.24 -11.87
N ARG A 267 -29.28 12.03 -12.00
CA ARG A 267 -29.70 12.96 -10.94
C ARG A 267 -30.01 12.23 -9.63
N ARG A 268 -30.77 11.13 -9.68
CA ARG A 268 -31.07 10.31 -8.49
C ARG A 268 -29.80 9.69 -7.89
N GLU A 269 -28.86 9.26 -8.73
CA GLU A 269 -27.57 8.75 -8.26
C GLU A 269 -26.79 9.84 -7.53
N LEU A 270 -26.73 11.07 -8.05
CA LEU A 270 -26.05 12.19 -7.41
C LEU A 270 -26.74 12.64 -6.12
N GLU A 271 -28.07 12.63 -6.07
CA GLU A 271 -28.85 12.87 -4.84
C GLU A 271 -28.52 11.82 -3.77
N GLU A 272 -28.42 10.54 -4.16
CA GLU A 272 -28.04 9.47 -3.25
C GLU A 272 -26.59 9.57 -2.80
N ILE A 273 -25.65 9.89 -3.69
CA ILE A 273 -24.26 10.18 -3.33
C ILE A 273 -24.19 11.33 -2.33
N SER A 274 -24.94 12.41 -2.57
CA SER A 274 -25.02 13.54 -1.64
C SER A 274 -25.51 13.11 -0.26
N ARG A 275 -26.55 12.28 -0.21
CA ARG A 275 -27.10 11.75 1.05
C ARG A 275 -26.06 10.90 1.77
N ILE A 276 -25.47 9.91 1.08
CA ILE A 276 -24.48 9.00 1.64
C ILE A 276 -23.29 9.78 2.20
N CYS A 277 -22.70 10.70 1.42
CA CYS A 277 -21.50 11.44 1.81
C CYS A 277 -21.75 12.46 2.94
N SER A 278 -23.02 12.82 3.19
CA SER A 278 -23.41 13.64 4.35
C SER A 278 -23.55 12.83 5.64
N VAL A 279 -23.49 11.49 5.54
CA VAL A 279 -23.58 10.58 6.68
C VAL A 279 -22.22 9.95 6.96
N VAL A 280 -21.59 9.34 5.95
CA VAL A 280 -20.32 8.64 6.11
C VAL A 280 -19.14 9.46 5.57
N PRO A 281 -17.97 9.41 6.23
CA PRO A 281 -17.60 8.51 7.32
C PRO A 281 -17.77 9.14 8.73
N GLU A 282 -18.51 10.24 8.87
CA GLU A 282 -18.75 10.88 10.17
C GLU A 282 -19.51 9.95 11.12
N HIS A 283 -20.56 9.32 10.62
CA HIS A 283 -21.44 8.42 11.35
C HIS A 283 -21.24 6.96 10.91
N PRO A 284 -21.68 5.98 11.74
CA PRO A 284 -21.72 4.58 11.34
C PRO A 284 -22.52 4.38 10.04
N ALA A 285 -22.08 3.45 9.20
CA ALA A 285 -22.83 3.03 8.03
C ALA A 285 -24.11 2.28 8.45
N ALA A 286 -25.22 2.50 7.74
CA ALA A 286 -26.48 1.80 7.98
C ALA A 286 -26.86 0.83 6.85
N THR A 287 -26.22 0.97 5.69
CA THR A 287 -26.45 0.19 4.45
C THR A 287 -25.13 -0.26 3.84
N PHE A 288 -25.18 -1.24 2.94
CA PHE A 288 -24.01 -1.70 2.19
C PHE A 288 -23.39 -0.59 1.35
N ARG A 289 -24.20 0.26 0.72
CA ARG A 289 -23.70 1.40 -0.08
C ARG A 289 -22.93 2.40 0.78
N GLU A 290 -23.45 2.74 1.95
CA GLU A 290 -22.75 3.60 2.92
C GLU A 290 -21.48 2.95 3.44
N ALA A 291 -21.50 1.64 3.71
CA ALA A 291 -20.34 0.90 4.18
C ALA A 291 -19.20 0.94 3.16
N VAL A 292 -19.51 0.70 1.87
CA VAL A 292 -18.53 0.74 0.79
C VAL A 292 -17.99 2.16 0.56
N GLN A 293 -18.83 3.20 0.59
CA GLN A 293 -18.38 4.59 0.46
C GLN A 293 -17.55 5.05 1.67
N SER A 294 -17.88 4.61 2.89
CA SER A 294 -17.11 4.92 4.10
C SER A 294 -15.72 4.27 4.06
N GLN A 295 -15.65 3.00 3.61
CA GLN A 295 -14.39 2.31 3.36
C GLN A 295 -13.59 3.05 2.28
N TRP A 296 -14.23 3.45 1.17
CA TRP A 296 -13.59 4.18 0.07
C TRP A 296 -12.98 5.50 0.53
N PHE A 297 -13.73 6.31 1.30
CA PHE A 297 -13.20 7.56 1.86
C PHE A 297 -11.99 7.31 2.76
N THR A 298 -12.03 6.27 3.60
CA THR A 298 -10.93 5.93 4.50
C THR A 298 -9.68 5.53 3.71
N GLN A 299 -9.80 4.64 2.71
CA GLN A 299 -8.63 4.22 1.90
C GLN A 299 -8.09 5.33 0.99
N MET A 300 -8.93 6.24 0.51
CA MET A 300 -8.48 7.41 -0.27
C MET A 300 -7.78 8.44 0.61
N PHE A 301 -8.31 8.73 1.80
CA PHE A 301 -7.67 9.64 2.73
C PHE A 301 -6.36 9.08 3.27
N SER A 302 -6.23 7.75 3.38
CA SER A 302 -4.95 7.09 3.67
C SER A 302 -3.89 7.32 2.60
N ARG A 303 -4.26 7.40 1.31
CA ARG A 303 -3.32 7.78 0.24
C ARG A 303 -2.92 9.24 0.37
N ILE A 304 -3.85 10.12 0.75
CA ILE A 304 -3.52 11.52 1.05
C ILE A 304 -2.54 11.63 2.23
N GLU A 305 -2.70 10.77 3.24
CA GLU A 305 -1.86 10.76 4.43
C GLU A 305 -0.40 10.41 4.14
N GLN A 306 -0.14 9.27 3.50
CA GLN A 306 1.20 8.76 3.28
C GLN A 306 1.28 7.75 2.13
N LYS A 307 2.49 7.54 1.60
CA LYS A 307 2.79 6.50 0.60
C LYS A 307 3.00 5.17 1.32
N THR A 308 1.89 4.53 1.69
CA THR A 308 1.91 3.15 2.21
C THR A 308 2.51 2.23 1.15
N GLY A 309 3.46 1.38 1.52
CA GLY A 309 4.07 0.43 0.58
C GLY A 309 3.00 -0.40 -0.11
N THR A 310 3.16 -0.62 -1.43
CA THR A 310 2.21 -1.32 -2.31
C THR A 310 0.85 -0.66 -2.51
N ILE A 311 0.67 0.57 -2.03
CA ILE A 311 -0.64 1.23 -1.84
C ILE A 311 -1.45 0.53 -0.72
N ILE A 312 -2.22 1.32 0.04
CA ILE A 312 -2.98 0.84 1.20
C ILE A 312 -3.88 -0.37 0.84
N SER A 313 -3.78 -1.43 1.63
CA SER A 313 -4.56 -2.67 1.43
C SER A 313 -5.97 -2.56 2.03
N ASN A 314 -6.88 -3.42 1.57
CA ASN A 314 -8.32 -3.32 1.82
C ASN A 314 -8.81 -4.25 2.94
N GLY A 315 -7.98 -5.15 3.45
CA GLY A 315 -8.38 -6.03 4.54
C GLY A 315 -9.41 -7.10 4.13
N ARG A 316 -10.14 -7.63 5.12
CA ARG A 316 -11.12 -8.73 4.95
C ARG A 316 -12.49 -8.22 4.50
N MET A 317 -12.57 -7.66 3.29
CA MET A 317 -13.78 -7.02 2.77
C MET A 317 -15.00 -7.96 2.79
N ASP A 318 -14.80 -9.25 2.54
CA ASP A 318 -15.88 -10.23 2.58
C ASP A 318 -16.39 -10.52 3.99
N GLN A 319 -15.68 -10.13 5.05
CA GLN A 319 -16.11 -10.29 6.44
C GLN A 319 -16.78 -9.01 6.94
N TYR A 320 -16.07 -7.88 6.93
CA TYR A 320 -16.59 -6.66 7.57
C TYR A 320 -17.72 -5.98 6.77
N LEU A 321 -17.86 -6.27 5.47
CA LEU A 321 -19.02 -5.80 4.68
C LEU A 321 -20.20 -6.77 4.69
N TYR A 322 -20.00 -8.04 5.08
CA TYR A 322 -21.03 -9.07 4.99
C TYR A 322 -22.29 -8.76 5.81
N PRO A 323 -22.22 -8.22 7.04
CA PRO A 323 -23.42 -7.85 7.79
C PRO A 323 -24.29 -6.83 7.05
N PHE A 324 -23.68 -5.86 6.37
CA PHE A 324 -24.40 -4.85 5.60
C PHE A 324 -24.98 -5.43 4.31
N TYR A 325 -24.19 -6.23 3.59
CA TYR A 325 -24.63 -6.89 2.36
C TYR A 325 -25.82 -7.80 2.62
N LYS A 326 -25.71 -8.69 3.61
CA LYS A 326 -26.75 -9.67 3.95
C LYS A 326 -28.04 -8.98 4.35
N LYS A 327 -27.97 -7.97 5.24
CA LYS A 327 -29.14 -7.20 5.67
C LYS A 327 -29.82 -6.50 4.49
N ASP A 328 -29.05 -5.81 3.66
CA ASP A 328 -29.62 -5.07 2.52
C ASP A 328 -30.20 -6.00 1.46
N LEU A 329 -29.63 -7.20 1.27
CA LEU A 329 -30.16 -8.22 0.38
C LEU A 329 -31.49 -8.77 0.90
N GLU A 330 -31.58 -9.09 2.20
CA GLU A 330 -32.80 -9.59 2.86
C GLU A 330 -33.91 -8.51 2.89
N GLU A 331 -33.55 -7.24 3.07
CA GLU A 331 -34.49 -6.10 3.04
C GLU A 331 -34.84 -5.63 1.62
N GLY A 332 -34.25 -6.23 0.57
CA GLY A 332 -34.47 -5.85 -0.82
C GLY A 332 -33.95 -4.45 -1.20
N ARG A 333 -32.99 -3.91 -0.45
CA ARG A 333 -32.33 -2.63 -0.72
C ARG A 333 -31.26 -2.73 -1.79
N ILE A 334 -30.66 -3.90 -1.94
CA ILE A 334 -29.64 -4.18 -2.95
C ILE A 334 -29.85 -5.57 -3.57
N THR A 335 -29.44 -5.73 -4.83
CA THR A 335 -29.32 -7.04 -5.48
C THR A 335 -27.86 -7.48 -5.59
N GLU A 336 -27.62 -8.76 -5.89
CA GLU A 336 -26.27 -9.27 -6.17
C GLU A 336 -25.59 -8.49 -7.31
N GLU A 337 -26.31 -8.16 -8.39
CA GLU A 337 -25.76 -7.39 -9.50
C GLU A 337 -25.40 -5.96 -9.09
N GLN A 338 -26.21 -5.33 -8.24
CA GLN A 338 -25.93 -3.98 -7.74
C GLN A 338 -24.74 -3.96 -6.77
N ALA A 339 -24.57 -4.99 -5.95
CA ALA A 339 -23.39 -5.14 -5.09
C ALA A 339 -22.14 -5.37 -5.95
N THR A 340 -22.25 -6.20 -6.99
CA THR A 340 -21.17 -6.43 -7.98
C THR A 340 -20.78 -5.14 -8.70
N GLU A 341 -21.75 -4.37 -9.20
CA GLU A 341 -21.50 -3.08 -9.87
C GLU A 341 -20.80 -2.10 -8.92
N LEU A 342 -21.16 -2.08 -7.64
CA LEU A 342 -20.56 -1.18 -6.65
C LEU A 342 -19.10 -1.54 -6.35
N PHE A 343 -18.79 -2.84 -6.20
CA PHE A 343 -17.41 -3.31 -6.11
C PHE A 343 -16.61 -2.97 -7.38
N GLU A 344 -17.19 -3.21 -8.55
CA GLU A 344 -16.53 -2.88 -9.83
C GLU A 344 -16.33 -1.37 -10.02
N CYS A 345 -17.20 -0.52 -9.46
CA CYS A 345 -16.97 0.92 -9.37
C CYS A 345 -15.75 1.26 -8.50
N MET A 346 -15.51 0.51 -7.42
CA MET A 346 -14.29 0.65 -6.61
C MET A 346 -13.05 0.23 -7.39
N TRP A 347 -13.09 -0.92 -8.08
CA TRP A 347 -11.94 -1.43 -8.85
C TRP A 347 -11.50 -0.46 -9.93
N VAL A 348 -12.44 0.12 -10.71
CA VAL A 348 -12.07 1.11 -11.74
C VAL A 348 -11.60 2.44 -11.15
N SER A 349 -11.98 2.77 -9.91
CA SER A 349 -11.44 3.93 -9.21
C SER A 349 -10.03 3.66 -8.68
N MET A 350 -9.77 2.46 -8.14
CA MET A 350 -8.43 2.02 -7.75
C MET A 350 -7.50 2.00 -8.95
N ALA A 351 -7.94 1.46 -10.09
CA ALA A 351 -7.16 1.38 -11.33
C ALA A 351 -6.74 2.73 -11.93
N GLN A 352 -7.34 3.83 -11.45
CA GLN A 352 -6.95 5.19 -11.83
C GLN A 352 -5.87 5.78 -10.93
N PHE A 353 -5.76 5.34 -9.67
CA PHE A 353 -4.65 5.73 -8.79
C PHE A 353 -3.45 4.81 -9.05
N ILE A 354 -2.37 5.38 -9.55
CA ILE A 354 -1.17 4.64 -9.93
C ILE A 354 -0.03 4.99 -8.98
N ASP A 355 0.65 3.97 -8.48
CA ASP A 355 1.75 4.16 -7.54
C ASP A 355 2.93 4.88 -8.22
N LEU A 356 3.17 6.13 -7.83
CA LEU A 356 4.24 6.96 -8.40
C LEU A 356 5.53 6.76 -7.62
N TYR A 357 6.55 6.22 -8.27
CA TYR A 357 7.91 6.12 -7.75
C TYR A 357 8.84 7.09 -8.48
N ILE A 358 9.20 8.20 -7.82
CA ILE A 358 10.06 9.22 -8.43
C ILE A 358 11.55 8.86 -8.37
N SER A 359 11.98 8.06 -7.39
CA SER A 359 13.34 7.52 -7.39
C SER A 359 13.53 6.43 -8.46
N PRO A 360 14.69 6.35 -9.14
CA PRO A 360 14.98 5.28 -10.11
C PRO A 360 14.93 3.88 -9.48
N THR A 361 15.43 3.74 -8.24
CA THR A 361 15.39 2.48 -7.48
C THR A 361 13.95 2.03 -7.26
N GLY A 362 13.07 2.92 -6.79
CA GLY A 362 11.65 2.60 -6.60
C GLY A 362 10.97 2.23 -7.91
N GLY A 363 11.25 2.96 -9.00
CA GLY A 363 10.69 2.69 -10.32
C GLY A 363 11.12 1.34 -10.91
N ALA A 364 12.39 0.94 -10.73
CA ALA A 364 12.90 -0.34 -11.21
C ALA A 364 12.41 -1.54 -10.38
N ILE A 365 12.26 -1.38 -9.06
CA ILE A 365 11.72 -2.43 -8.19
C ILE A 365 10.20 -2.62 -8.42
N ASN A 366 9.51 -1.57 -8.87
CA ASN A 366 8.05 -1.55 -9.10
C ASN A 366 7.74 -1.22 -10.57
N GLU A 367 8.36 -1.96 -11.48
CA GLU A 367 8.13 -1.84 -12.93
C GLU A 367 6.67 -2.13 -13.30
N GLY A 368 6.24 -1.67 -14.48
CA GLY A 368 4.88 -1.91 -14.97
C GLY A 368 3.75 -1.33 -14.11
N TYR A 369 4.05 -0.32 -13.29
CA TYR A 369 3.16 0.23 -12.27
C TYR A 369 2.69 -0.81 -11.23
N ALA A 370 3.62 -1.66 -10.75
CA ALA A 370 3.31 -2.68 -9.77
C ALA A 370 2.57 -2.12 -8.54
N HIS A 371 1.52 -2.84 -8.12
CA HIS A 371 0.62 -2.44 -7.03
C HIS A 371 0.01 -3.68 -6.38
N TRP A 372 -0.30 -3.61 -5.08
CA TRP A 372 -0.86 -4.74 -4.31
C TRP A 372 -1.81 -4.24 -3.22
N GLU A 373 -2.91 -3.58 -3.58
CA GLU A 373 -3.98 -3.20 -2.65
C GLU A 373 -4.83 -4.40 -2.22
N ALA A 374 -4.19 -5.31 -1.49
CA ALA A 374 -4.71 -6.63 -1.19
C ALA A 374 -6.13 -6.59 -0.63
N LEU A 375 -7.01 -7.38 -1.24
CA LEU A 375 -8.35 -7.66 -0.77
C LEU A 375 -8.40 -9.11 -0.30
N THR A 376 -8.58 -9.30 1.00
CA THR A 376 -8.62 -10.64 1.61
C THR A 376 -10.03 -11.21 1.57
N ILE A 377 -10.15 -12.47 1.15
CA ILE A 377 -11.38 -13.28 1.25
C ILE A 377 -11.13 -14.64 1.90
N GLY A 378 -12.18 -15.25 2.44
CA GLY A 378 -12.15 -16.58 3.03
C GLY A 378 -11.31 -16.64 4.31
N GLY A 379 -10.62 -17.77 4.52
CA GLY A 379 -9.84 -18.02 5.73
C GLY A 379 -10.70 -18.47 6.91
N GLN A 380 -10.29 -18.07 8.12
CA GLN A 380 -10.95 -18.45 9.36
C GLN A 380 -11.51 -17.24 10.11
N THR A 381 -12.60 -17.43 10.85
CA THR A 381 -13.12 -16.47 11.83
C THR A 381 -12.18 -16.39 13.03
N SER A 382 -12.36 -15.39 13.88
CA SER A 382 -11.53 -15.19 15.08
C SER A 382 -11.63 -16.35 16.09
N ASP A 383 -12.68 -17.17 16.01
CA ASP A 383 -12.86 -18.40 16.79
C ASP A 383 -12.47 -19.69 16.03
N GLY A 384 -11.84 -19.57 14.86
CA GLY A 384 -11.24 -20.69 14.14
C GLY A 384 -12.22 -21.56 13.35
N ARG A 385 -13.40 -21.02 12.97
CA ARG A 385 -14.31 -21.65 12.01
C ARG A 385 -13.99 -21.15 10.60
N ASP A 386 -14.40 -21.88 9.57
CA ASP A 386 -14.31 -21.36 8.20
C ASP A 386 -15.13 -20.06 8.05
N ALA A 387 -14.55 -19.07 7.37
CA ALA A 387 -15.14 -17.75 7.19
C ALA A 387 -15.79 -17.53 5.81
N THR A 388 -15.91 -18.56 4.98
CA THR A 388 -16.48 -18.42 3.64
C THR A 388 -17.95 -18.02 3.72
N ASN A 389 -18.34 -16.98 2.97
CA ASN A 389 -19.71 -16.51 2.87
C ASN A 389 -20.07 -16.09 1.43
N GLU A 390 -21.27 -15.57 1.21
CA GLU A 390 -21.77 -15.21 -0.12
C GLU A 390 -20.93 -14.11 -0.79
N LEU A 391 -20.38 -13.16 -0.02
CA LEU A 391 -19.48 -12.15 -0.56
C LEU A 391 -18.14 -12.75 -1.02
N SER A 392 -17.63 -13.78 -0.34
CA SER A 392 -16.41 -14.48 -0.77
C SER A 392 -16.57 -15.03 -2.20
N TYR A 393 -17.72 -15.65 -2.49
CA TYR A 393 -18.05 -16.15 -3.84
C TYR A 393 -18.32 -15.02 -4.84
N LEU A 394 -19.00 -13.95 -4.41
CA LEU A 394 -19.29 -12.80 -5.25
C LEU A 394 -18.01 -12.11 -5.74
N LEU A 395 -17.00 -11.99 -4.87
CA LEU A 395 -15.72 -11.36 -5.20
C LEU A 395 -14.89 -12.23 -6.15
N LEU A 396 -14.88 -13.56 -5.98
CA LEU A 396 -14.29 -14.50 -6.96
C LEU A 396 -14.98 -14.38 -8.33
N LYS A 397 -16.32 -14.33 -8.35
CA LYS A 397 -17.11 -14.14 -9.57
C LYS A 397 -16.81 -12.81 -10.24
N SER A 398 -16.84 -11.70 -9.50
CA SER A 398 -16.49 -10.38 -10.03
C SER A 398 -15.09 -10.38 -10.64
N LYS A 399 -14.11 -11.04 -10.00
CA LYS A 399 -12.75 -11.11 -10.51
C LYS A 399 -12.60 -11.90 -11.82
N ARG A 400 -13.37 -12.97 -12.01
CA ARG A 400 -13.41 -13.71 -13.29
C ARG A 400 -14.04 -12.89 -14.40
N GLU A 401 -15.14 -12.22 -14.09
CA GLU A 401 -16.01 -11.61 -15.09
C GLU A 401 -15.62 -10.15 -15.45
N PHE A 402 -14.78 -9.49 -14.65
CA PHE A 402 -14.36 -8.11 -14.87
C PHE A 402 -12.88 -8.03 -15.30
N PRO A 403 -12.58 -7.52 -16.52
CA PRO A 403 -11.27 -7.68 -17.16
C PRO A 403 -10.26 -6.64 -16.67
N THR A 404 -9.91 -6.70 -15.39
CA THR A 404 -8.86 -5.83 -14.83
C THR A 404 -7.97 -6.61 -13.88
N HIS A 405 -6.72 -6.16 -13.75
CA HIS A 405 -5.80 -6.67 -12.73
C HIS A 405 -6.10 -6.11 -11.32
N TYR A 406 -7.23 -5.41 -11.12
CA TYR A 406 -7.78 -4.99 -9.84
C TYR A 406 -9.04 -5.80 -9.48
N PRO A 407 -9.36 -5.96 -8.19
CA PRO A 407 -8.45 -5.76 -7.06
C PRO A 407 -7.33 -6.80 -7.07
N ASP A 408 -6.32 -6.61 -6.21
CA ASP A 408 -5.36 -7.66 -5.86
C ASP A 408 -6.04 -8.67 -4.91
N LEU A 409 -6.69 -9.68 -5.49
CA LEU A 409 -7.52 -10.62 -4.75
C LEU A 409 -6.66 -11.71 -4.07
N ALA A 410 -6.76 -11.78 -2.74
CA ALA A 410 -6.04 -12.75 -1.91
C ALA A 410 -7.03 -13.69 -1.20
N ALA A 411 -6.93 -14.99 -1.49
CA ALA A 411 -7.71 -16.02 -0.82
C ALA A 411 -6.88 -16.64 0.31
N ARG A 412 -7.40 -16.58 1.53
CA ARG A 412 -6.86 -17.34 2.66
C ARG A 412 -7.35 -18.79 2.60
N VAL A 413 -6.42 -19.72 2.72
CA VAL A 413 -6.67 -21.17 2.65
C VAL A 413 -6.22 -21.82 3.96
N HIS A 414 -7.03 -22.75 4.46
CA HIS A 414 -6.76 -23.51 5.66
C HIS A 414 -7.13 -24.98 5.47
N SER A 415 -6.73 -25.83 6.42
CA SER A 415 -6.94 -27.29 6.38
C SER A 415 -8.41 -27.74 6.26
N ARG A 416 -9.36 -26.84 6.54
CA ARG A 416 -10.81 -27.10 6.49
C ARG A 416 -11.54 -26.20 5.49
N SER A 417 -10.82 -25.57 4.56
CA SER A 417 -11.45 -24.76 3.52
C SER A 417 -12.48 -25.61 2.75
N PRO A 418 -13.74 -25.16 2.60
CA PRO A 418 -14.77 -25.94 1.95
C PRO A 418 -14.40 -26.30 0.51
N GLU A 419 -14.72 -27.52 0.08
CA GLU A 419 -14.48 -27.98 -1.28
C GLU A 419 -15.04 -27.03 -2.34
N ARG A 420 -16.26 -26.50 -2.12
CA ARG A 420 -16.87 -25.52 -3.02
C ARG A 420 -16.03 -24.24 -3.12
N PHE A 421 -15.48 -23.75 -2.02
CA PHE A 421 -14.64 -22.55 -2.03
C PHE A 421 -13.35 -22.80 -2.81
N LEU A 422 -12.68 -23.93 -2.54
CA LEU A 422 -11.47 -24.33 -3.27
C LEU A 422 -11.73 -24.53 -4.77
N TYR A 423 -12.89 -25.09 -5.13
CA TYR A 423 -13.31 -25.23 -6.53
C TYR A 423 -13.48 -23.87 -7.22
N GLU A 424 -14.16 -22.91 -6.59
CA GLU A 424 -14.34 -21.57 -7.16
C GLU A 424 -13.03 -20.78 -7.24
N VAL A 425 -12.12 -20.99 -6.29
CA VAL A 425 -10.73 -20.49 -6.36
C VAL A 425 -10.02 -21.10 -7.57
N ALA A 426 -10.10 -22.41 -7.77
CA ALA A 426 -9.48 -23.08 -8.92
C ALA A 426 -10.08 -22.63 -10.26
N GLU A 427 -11.40 -22.44 -10.34
CA GLU A 427 -12.05 -21.87 -11.53
C GLU A 427 -11.59 -20.42 -11.79
N THR A 428 -11.29 -19.65 -10.74
CA THR A 428 -10.72 -18.31 -10.89
C THR A 428 -9.28 -18.35 -11.39
N ILE A 429 -8.47 -19.31 -10.93
CA ILE A 429 -7.11 -19.53 -11.44
C ILE A 429 -7.16 -19.92 -12.93
N LYS A 430 -8.10 -20.79 -13.31
CA LYS A 430 -8.31 -21.23 -14.70
C LYS A 430 -8.70 -20.11 -15.66
N GLU A 431 -9.20 -18.97 -15.16
CA GLU A 431 -9.45 -17.77 -15.99
C GLU A 431 -8.17 -17.32 -16.72
N GLY A 432 -6.99 -17.58 -16.14
CA GLY A 432 -5.68 -17.28 -16.73
C GLY A 432 -5.08 -15.95 -16.28
N SER A 433 -5.82 -15.15 -15.50
CA SER A 433 -5.42 -13.78 -15.11
C SER A 433 -4.50 -13.68 -13.88
N GLY A 434 -4.09 -14.81 -13.30
CA GLY A 434 -3.14 -14.86 -12.18
C GLY A 434 -3.78 -14.69 -10.80
N PHE A 435 -5.09 -14.88 -10.66
CA PHE A 435 -5.82 -14.68 -9.40
C PHE A 435 -6.60 -15.92 -8.93
N PRO A 436 -6.95 -16.00 -7.63
CA PRO A 436 -6.40 -15.19 -6.54
C PRO A 436 -4.99 -15.66 -6.15
N LYS A 437 -4.23 -14.80 -5.47
CA LYS A 437 -3.05 -15.28 -4.72
C LYS A 437 -3.51 -16.04 -3.47
N LEU A 438 -2.75 -17.06 -3.07
CA LEU A 438 -3.13 -17.97 -2.00
C LEU A 438 -2.23 -17.79 -0.79
N ILE A 439 -2.81 -17.56 0.38
CA ILE A 439 -2.08 -17.43 1.65
C ILE A 439 -2.54 -18.53 2.60
N ASN A 440 -1.58 -19.27 3.17
CA ASN A 440 -1.85 -20.45 3.98
C ASN A 440 -1.94 -20.11 5.48
N ASP A 441 -3.13 -20.25 6.06
CA ASP A 441 -3.37 -20.04 7.48
C ASP A 441 -2.53 -20.98 8.36
N GLU A 442 -2.25 -22.20 7.91
CA GLU A 442 -1.50 -23.22 8.68
C GLU A 442 -0.01 -22.88 8.82
N GLU A 443 0.50 -21.93 8.04
CA GLU A 443 1.83 -21.34 8.19
C GLU A 443 1.75 -20.03 8.98
N VAL A 444 0.86 -19.13 8.56
CA VAL A 444 0.78 -17.77 9.07
C VAL A 444 0.33 -17.75 10.54
N VAL A 445 -0.78 -18.42 10.87
CA VAL A 445 -1.40 -18.33 12.21
C VAL A 445 -0.46 -18.88 13.29
N PRO A 446 0.15 -20.09 13.15
CA PRO A 446 1.10 -20.58 14.15
C PRO A 446 2.30 -19.65 14.33
N LEU A 447 2.83 -19.07 13.24
CA LEU A 447 3.95 -18.13 13.31
C LEU A 447 3.58 -16.83 14.05
N LEU A 448 2.40 -16.26 13.78
CA LEU A 448 1.93 -15.05 14.47
C LEU A 448 1.76 -15.31 15.98
N VAL A 449 1.12 -16.42 16.36
CA VAL A 449 0.95 -16.80 17.77
C VAL A 449 2.29 -17.04 18.45
N SER A 450 3.22 -17.72 17.77
CA SER A 450 4.58 -17.95 18.32
C SER A 450 5.37 -16.66 18.59
N LYS A 451 4.99 -15.56 17.91
CA LYS A 451 5.59 -14.24 18.03
C LYS A 451 4.82 -13.32 19.00
N GLY A 452 3.82 -13.83 19.70
CA GLY A 452 3.14 -13.15 20.81
C GLY A 452 1.71 -12.70 20.53
N ALA A 453 1.16 -12.98 19.34
CA ALA A 453 -0.25 -12.69 19.06
C ALA A 453 -1.18 -13.64 19.83
N SER A 454 -2.37 -13.16 20.17
CA SER A 454 -3.43 -14.09 20.58
C SER A 454 -3.93 -14.91 19.38
N PHE A 455 -4.52 -16.06 19.64
CA PHE A 455 -5.16 -16.85 18.57
C PHE A 455 -6.25 -16.06 17.85
N GLU A 456 -7.04 -15.27 18.58
CA GLU A 456 -8.15 -14.50 18.03
C GLU A 456 -7.65 -13.49 16.98
N GLU A 457 -6.63 -12.71 17.34
CA GLU A 457 -6.00 -11.72 16.44
C GLU A 457 -5.27 -12.39 15.28
N ALA A 458 -4.54 -13.48 15.56
CA ALA A 458 -3.79 -14.21 14.54
C ALA A 458 -4.73 -14.87 13.52
N LEU A 459 -5.87 -15.42 13.95
CA LEU A 459 -6.88 -16.01 13.06
C LEU A 459 -7.59 -14.94 12.23
N ASP A 460 -7.70 -13.71 12.73
CA ASP A 460 -8.36 -12.61 12.04
C ASP A 460 -7.44 -11.77 11.13
N TYR A 461 -6.22 -12.25 10.85
CA TYR A 461 -5.28 -11.49 10.03
C TYR A 461 -5.83 -11.15 8.63
N ALA A 462 -5.47 -9.97 8.15
CA ALA A 462 -5.69 -9.54 6.77
C ALA A 462 -4.41 -9.74 5.94
N VAL A 463 -4.55 -10.21 4.72
CA VAL A 463 -3.47 -10.14 3.73
C VAL A 463 -3.27 -8.68 3.38
N SER A 464 -2.01 -8.28 3.29
CA SER A 464 -1.60 -6.91 3.04
C SER A 464 -0.37 -6.88 2.14
N GLY A 465 -0.37 -5.98 1.16
CA GLY A 465 0.66 -5.94 0.12
C GLY A 465 0.79 -7.27 -0.59
N CYS A 466 2.02 -7.70 -0.87
CA CYS A 466 2.30 -8.87 -1.70
C CYS A 466 1.82 -10.17 -1.04
N SER A 467 2.25 -10.45 0.20
CA SER A 467 2.01 -11.73 0.87
C SER A 467 1.92 -11.65 2.39
N GLU A 468 2.00 -10.45 2.96
CA GLU A 468 2.16 -10.26 4.40
C GLU A 468 0.81 -10.39 5.12
N GLY A 469 0.84 -10.85 6.38
CA GLY A 469 -0.33 -10.89 7.26
C GLY A 469 -0.30 -9.75 8.28
N ARG A 470 -1.37 -8.97 8.37
CA ARG A 470 -1.55 -7.88 9.34
C ARG A 470 -2.67 -8.16 10.33
N MET A 471 -2.38 -7.98 11.61
CA MET A 471 -3.32 -7.94 12.71
C MET A 471 -3.63 -6.46 13.01
N VAL A 472 -4.75 -5.96 12.51
CA VAL A 472 -5.04 -4.52 12.35
C VAL A 472 -4.91 -3.65 13.62
N ASN A 473 -5.03 -4.25 14.81
CA ASN A 473 -4.90 -3.55 16.11
C ASN A 473 -3.74 -4.08 16.98
N ARG A 474 -2.82 -4.89 16.42
CA ARG A 474 -1.69 -5.50 17.14
C ARG A 474 -0.34 -5.23 16.49
N ASP A 475 -0.28 -5.20 15.16
CA ASP A 475 0.92 -4.89 14.39
C ASP A 475 1.39 -3.44 14.63
N THR A 476 2.66 -3.23 14.97
CA THR A 476 3.18 -1.86 15.22
C THR A 476 4.39 -1.48 14.38
N PHE A 477 4.95 -2.43 13.61
CA PHE A 477 6.11 -2.18 12.77
C PHE A 477 5.74 -1.72 11.36
N THR A 478 6.34 -0.61 10.93
CA THR A 478 5.99 0.09 9.69
C THR A 478 7.18 0.42 8.79
N SER A 479 8.42 0.08 9.15
CA SER A 479 9.61 0.50 8.41
C SER A 479 9.88 -0.35 7.18
N GLY A 480 10.09 0.28 6.01
CA GLY A 480 10.62 -0.39 4.83
C GLY A 480 11.89 -1.17 5.17
N CYS A 481 11.99 -2.40 4.67
CA CYS A 481 13.03 -3.36 5.06
C CYS A 481 14.07 -3.58 3.96
N ALA A 482 15.29 -3.96 4.33
CA ALA A 482 16.39 -4.17 3.39
C ALA A 482 16.09 -5.29 2.37
N TYR A 483 16.45 -5.05 1.10
CA TYR A 483 16.46 -6.06 0.04
C TYR A 483 17.90 -6.45 -0.27
N ILE A 484 18.25 -7.72 -0.07
CA ILE A 484 19.63 -8.18 -0.15
C ILE A 484 19.81 -9.04 -1.39
N ASN A 485 20.67 -8.59 -2.30
CA ASN A 485 21.10 -9.35 -3.47
C ASN A 485 22.16 -10.39 -3.07
N PHE A 486 21.73 -11.60 -2.70
CA PHE A 486 22.65 -12.65 -2.29
C PHE A 486 23.40 -13.30 -3.48
N ALA A 487 22.92 -13.12 -4.72
CA ALA A 487 23.70 -13.48 -5.89
C ALA A 487 24.98 -12.64 -5.99
N ALA A 488 24.96 -11.37 -5.57
CA ALA A 488 26.17 -10.55 -5.46
C ALA A 488 27.15 -11.07 -4.40
N ALA A 489 26.67 -11.67 -3.30
CA ALA A 489 27.55 -12.31 -2.30
C ALA A 489 28.29 -13.51 -2.90
N LEU A 490 27.60 -14.31 -3.73
CA LEU A 490 28.21 -15.39 -4.50
C LEU A 490 29.22 -14.87 -5.51
N GLU A 491 28.87 -13.85 -6.30
CA GLU A 491 29.78 -13.21 -7.26
C GLU A 491 31.06 -12.70 -6.56
N MET A 492 30.91 -12.00 -5.43
CA MET A 492 32.04 -11.52 -4.62
C MET A 492 32.85 -12.64 -3.97
N THR A 493 32.31 -13.84 -3.84
CA THR A 493 33.10 -15.02 -3.42
C THR A 493 34.02 -15.48 -4.55
N ILE A 494 33.54 -15.42 -5.80
CA ILE A 494 34.29 -15.80 -6.99
C ILE A 494 35.32 -14.73 -7.37
N TYR A 495 35.01 -13.46 -7.16
CA TYR A 495 35.88 -12.34 -7.55
C TYR A 495 36.55 -11.64 -6.37
N ASN A 496 36.75 -12.35 -5.25
CA ASN A 496 37.53 -11.88 -4.09
C ASN A 496 37.08 -10.49 -3.58
N GLY A 497 35.78 -10.31 -3.35
CA GLY A 497 35.17 -9.07 -2.84
C GLY A 497 34.76 -8.05 -3.90
N ARG A 498 34.84 -8.40 -5.19
CA ARG A 498 34.53 -7.52 -6.33
C ARG A 498 33.32 -8.03 -7.09
N MET A 499 32.71 -7.16 -7.89
CA MET A 499 31.68 -7.52 -8.86
C MET A 499 32.11 -7.00 -10.23
N VAL A 500 31.88 -7.78 -11.27
CA VAL A 500 32.25 -7.44 -12.66
C VAL A 500 31.66 -6.09 -13.05
N LYS A 501 30.42 -5.80 -12.63
CA LYS A 501 29.73 -4.52 -12.87
C LYS A 501 30.50 -3.29 -12.36
N TYR A 502 31.27 -3.43 -11.29
CA TYR A 502 31.99 -2.33 -10.63
C TYR A 502 33.51 -2.39 -10.84
N GLY A 503 33.98 -3.25 -11.75
CA GLY A 503 35.40 -3.40 -12.07
C GLY A 503 36.24 -3.85 -10.87
N ASP A 504 37.36 -3.17 -10.65
CA ASP A 504 38.35 -3.55 -9.63
C ASP A 504 38.01 -3.07 -8.21
N GLU A 505 36.90 -2.34 -8.04
CA GLU A 505 36.49 -1.81 -6.74
C GLU A 505 36.18 -2.94 -5.76
N ARG A 506 36.88 -2.94 -4.62
CA ARG A 506 36.59 -3.85 -3.51
C ARG A 506 35.36 -3.36 -2.73
N ILE A 507 34.26 -4.09 -2.87
CA ILE A 507 33.00 -3.81 -2.20
C ILE A 507 32.79 -4.74 -1.00
N GLY A 508 32.94 -6.05 -1.22
CA GLY A 508 32.81 -7.09 -0.20
C GLY A 508 34.12 -7.46 0.48
N LEU A 509 34.13 -8.64 1.11
CA LEU A 509 35.30 -9.19 1.79
C LEU A 509 36.31 -9.80 0.80
N GLU A 510 37.60 -9.72 1.11
CA GLU A 510 38.64 -10.46 0.38
C GLU A 510 38.74 -11.89 0.91
N THR A 511 37.97 -12.80 0.29
CA THR A 511 37.90 -14.21 0.67
C THR A 511 38.98 -15.09 0.03
N GLY A 512 39.82 -14.53 -0.84
CA GLY A 512 40.91 -15.22 -1.54
C GLY A 512 40.62 -15.52 -3.00
N ASP A 513 41.60 -16.11 -3.70
CA ASP A 513 41.41 -16.62 -5.06
C ASP A 513 40.58 -17.92 -5.00
N PRO A 514 39.41 -18.00 -5.67
CA PRO A 514 38.55 -19.18 -5.59
C PRO A 514 39.21 -20.47 -6.12
N ARG A 515 40.26 -20.36 -6.95
CA ARG A 515 41.00 -21.50 -7.48
C ARG A 515 41.91 -22.15 -6.44
N GLU A 516 42.19 -21.45 -5.34
CA GLU A 516 43.03 -21.97 -4.26
C GLU A 516 42.26 -22.73 -3.19
N PHE A 517 40.93 -22.69 -3.18
CA PHE A 517 40.12 -23.50 -2.27
C PHE A 517 40.28 -24.99 -2.59
N LYS A 518 40.67 -25.78 -1.59
CA LYS A 518 40.97 -27.22 -1.73
C LYS A 518 39.79 -28.13 -1.37
N SER A 519 38.68 -27.56 -0.93
CA SER A 519 37.48 -28.31 -0.55
C SER A 519 36.22 -27.46 -0.67
N TRP A 520 35.07 -28.13 -0.82
CA TRP A 520 33.75 -27.49 -0.80
C TRP A 520 33.56 -26.63 0.45
N ASP A 521 33.95 -27.12 1.63
CA ASP A 521 33.77 -26.40 2.89
C ASP A 521 34.53 -25.06 2.90
N GLN A 522 35.69 -24.98 2.26
CA GLN A 522 36.42 -23.69 2.14
C GLN A 522 35.67 -22.70 1.26
N PHE A 523 35.14 -23.13 0.11
CA PHE A 523 34.33 -22.28 -0.76
C PHE A 523 33.02 -21.86 -0.07
N TRP A 524 32.34 -22.80 0.57
CA TRP A 524 31.11 -22.55 1.32
C TRP A 524 31.32 -21.54 2.45
N ASN A 525 32.41 -21.67 3.22
CA ASN A 525 32.73 -20.72 4.28
C ASN A 525 33.07 -19.32 3.73
N ALA A 526 33.72 -19.23 2.57
CA ALA A 526 33.95 -17.95 1.90
C ALA A 526 32.64 -17.27 1.48
N TYR A 527 31.70 -18.04 0.92
CA TYR A 527 30.35 -17.56 0.62
C TYR A 527 29.60 -17.12 1.87
N LEU A 528 29.62 -17.92 2.95
CA LEU A 528 28.99 -17.58 4.21
C LEU A 528 29.57 -16.29 4.82
N ALA A 529 30.86 -16.03 4.65
CA ALA A 529 31.48 -14.78 5.08
C ALA A 529 30.89 -13.57 4.34
N GLN A 530 30.74 -13.64 3.01
CA GLN A 530 30.09 -12.58 2.23
C GLN A 530 28.61 -12.41 2.61
N GLN A 531 27.87 -13.53 2.71
CA GLN A 531 26.47 -13.54 3.09
C GLN A 531 26.26 -12.88 4.46
N THR A 532 27.08 -13.25 5.45
CA THR A 532 27.03 -12.70 6.81
C THR A 532 27.40 -11.22 6.83
N ASN A 533 28.37 -10.81 5.99
CA ASN A 533 28.72 -9.40 5.84
C ASN A 533 27.54 -8.57 5.32
N PHE A 534 26.78 -9.08 4.33
CA PHE A 534 25.59 -8.39 3.83
C PHE A 534 24.50 -8.29 4.89
N LEU A 535 24.25 -9.37 5.65
CA LEU A 535 23.32 -9.35 6.78
C LEU A 535 23.71 -8.30 7.84
N ARG A 536 25.00 -8.21 8.19
CA ARG A 536 25.52 -7.18 9.11
C ARG A 536 25.16 -5.78 8.61
N HIS A 537 25.44 -5.47 7.34
CA HIS A 537 25.15 -4.15 6.78
C HIS A 537 23.65 -3.88 6.64
N ALA A 538 22.85 -4.88 6.28
CA ALA A 538 21.39 -4.76 6.24
C ALA A 538 20.82 -4.43 7.62
N PHE A 539 21.33 -5.04 8.69
CA PHE A 539 20.83 -4.79 10.05
C PHE A 539 21.30 -3.45 10.61
N ILE A 540 22.52 -2.99 10.27
CA ILE A 540 22.96 -1.62 10.55
C ILE A 540 22.03 -0.63 9.84
N GLN A 541 21.84 -0.80 8.53
CA GLN A 541 20.95 0.03 7.71
C GLN A 541 19.53 0.07 8.29
N GLN A 542 18.95 -1.09 8.63
CA GLN A 542 17.61 -1.18 9.20
C GLN A 542 17.49 -0.46 10.55
N HIS A 543 18.50 -0.54 11.41
CA HIS A 543 18.49 0.16 12.69
C HIS A 543 18.49 1.69 12.50
N HIS A 544 19.28 2.20 11.55
CA HIS A 544 19.25 3.62 11.17
C HIS A 544 17.88 4.04 10.62
N ILE A 545 17.29 3.23 9.73
CA ILE A 545 15.95 3.45 9.18
C ILE A 545 14.91 3.54 10.29
N ASN A 546 14.85 2.56 11.19
CA ASN A 546 13.85 2.51 12.26
C ASN A 546 13.92 3.76 13.17
N ARG A 547 15.14 4.23 13.48
CA ARG A 547 15.33 5.43 14.28
C ARG A 547 14.93 6.71 13.54
N LEU A 548 15.31 6.85 12.28
CA LEU A 548 15.08 8.07 11.50
C LEU A 548 13.63 8.20 11.05
N ARG A 549 12.96 7.10 10.71
CA ARG A 549 11.56 7.15 10.24
C ARG A 549 10.62 7.82 11.24
N ALA A 550 10.77 7.54 12.53
CA ALA A 550 9.99 8.16 13.61
C ALA A 550 10.15 9.71 13.68
N GLN A 551 11.16 10.28 13.02
CA GLN A 551 11.45 11.71 12.97
C GLN A 551 10.91 12.38 11.69
N HIS A 552 10.61 11.59 10.65
CA HIS A 552 10.20 12.07 9.33
C HIS A 552 8.76 11.71 8.97
N PHE A 553 8.18 10.66 9.57
CA PHE A 553 6.84 10.18 9.25
C PHE A 553 5.94 10.14 10.49
N ALA A 554 4.69 10.56 10.32
CA ALA A 554 3.59 10.32 11.24
C ALA A 554 2.34 9.94 10.45
N VAL A 555 1.37 9.32 11.12
CA VAL A 555 0.21 8.68 10.50
C VAL A 555 -1.01 8.83 11.43
N PRO A 556 -1.54 10.04 11.63
CA PRO A 556 -2.66 10.27 12.53
C PRO A 556 -3.92 9.44 12.20
N LEU A 557 -4.25 9.21 10.91
CA LEU A 557 -5.34 8.35 10.48
C LEU A 557 -5.12 6.91 10.92
N GLY A 558 -4.01 6.31 10.49
CA GLY A 558 -3.66 4.95 10.91
C GLY A 558 -3.63 4.80 12.43
N SER A 559 -3.07 5.78 13.13
CA SER A 559 -2.99 5.79 14.60
C SER A 559 -4.35 5.92 15.28
N SER A 560 -5.28 6.73 14.72
CA SER A 560 -6.64 6.87 15.23
C SER A 560 -7.48 5.61 15.08
N LEU A 561 -7.13 4.76 14.10
CA LEU A 561 -7.81 3.51 13.82
C LEU A 561 -7.15 2.31 14.51
N HIS A 562 -6.03 2.49 15.20
CA HIS A 562 -5.29 1.42 15.86
C HIS A 562 -5.43 1.49 17.39
N ASP A 563 -5.92 0.41 18.01
CA ASP A 563 -6.24 0.41 19.45
C ASP A 563 -5.05 0.74 20.34
N LEU A 564 -3.89 0.10 20.12
CA LEU A 564 -2.71 0.37 20.94
C LEU A 564 -2.17 1.81 20.79
N CYS A 565 -2.28 2.41 19.60
CA CYS A 565 -1.89 3.79 19.36
C CYS A 565 -2.81 4.74 20.12
N MET A 566 -4.13 4.51 20.02
CA MET A 566 -5.11 5.24 20.81
C MET A 566 -4.81 5.05 22.30
N GLU A 567 -4.78 3.84 22.84
CA GLU A 567 -4.56 3.56 24.27
C GLU A 567 -3.30 4.25 24.83
N SER A 568 -2.17 4.13 24.12
CA SER A 568 -0.88 4.66 24.57
C SER A 568 -0.64 6.14 24.23
N CYS A 569 -1.48 6.73 23.37
CA CYS A 569 -1.27 8.04 22.74
C CYS A 569 0.07 8.14 21.97
N ILE A 570 0.40 7.10 21.21
CA ILE A 570 1.66 7.01 20.45
C ILE A 570 1.34 6.82 18.97
N ASP A 571 2.00 7.60 18.11
CA ASP A 571 1.88 7.45 16.66
C ASP A 571 2.45 6.11 16.17
N LEU A 572 1.79 5.48 15.20
CA LEU A 572 2.15 4.15 14.66
C LEU A 572 3.55 4.08 14.03
N HIS A 573 4.18 5.21 13.67
CA HIS A 573 5.56 5.22 13.18
C HIS A 573 6.62 5.36 14.27
N GLN A 574 6.23 5.44 15.54
CA GLN A 574 7.18 5.38 16.64
C GLN A 574 7.74 3.96 16.79
N GLN A 575 9.00 3.87 17.24
CA GLN A 575 9.76 2.63 17.23
C GLN A 575 9.18 1.53 18.14
N LYS A 576 8.39 1.89 19.15
CA LYS A 576 7.84 0.94 20.11
C LYS A 576 6.54 1.45 20.67
N ILE A 577 5.50 0.64 20.56
CA ILE A 577 4.19 0.86 21.15
C ILE A 577 3.92 -0.27 22.16
N PRO A 578 3.56 0.03 23.42
CA PRO A 578 3.27 -0.99 24.42
C PRO A 578 2.21 -1.99 23.94
N GLY A 579 2.49 -3.29 24.12
CA GLY A 579 1.61 -4.37 23.66
C GLY A 579 1.71 -4.70 22.16
N GLY A 580 2.40 -3.86 21.37
CA GLY A 580 2.57 -4.08 19.94
C GLY A 580 3.48 -5.26 19.60
N ILE A 581 3.27 -5.84 18.42
CA ILE A 581 4.16 -6.84 17.84
C ILE A 581 4.86 -6.23 16.64
N ASP A 582 6.18 -6.18 16.70
CA ASP A 582 7.00 -5.60 15.65
C ASP A 582 7.51 -6.67 14.67
N MET A 583 6.81 -6.83 13.55
CA MET A 583 7.18 -7.76 12.47
C MET A 583 7.96 -7.03 11.37
N GLY A 584 9.28 -7.03 11.48
CA GLY A 584 10.21 -6.58 10.44
C GLY A 584 10.69 -7.72 9.53
N TYR A 585 11.34 -7.34 8.43
CA TYR A 585 11.76 -8.24 7.35
C TYR A 585 13.20 -7.96 6.90
N PHE A 586 13.75 -8.86 6.11
CA PHE A 586 14.81 -8.60 5.16
C PHE A 586 14.61 -9.56 3.99
N GLU A 587 14.79 -9.10 2.75
CA GLU A 587 14.55 -9.96 1.58
C GLU A 587 15.80 -10.73 1.19
N PHE A 588 15.60 -12.01 0.87
CA PHE A 588 16.60 -12.84 0.22
C PHE A 588 16.35 -12.85 -1.29
N ILE A 589 17.06 -11.99 -2.02
CA ILE A 589 16.96 -11.94 -3.48
C ILE A 589 17.97 -12.91 -4.12
N GLY A 590 17.50 -13.73 -5.07
CA GLY A 590 18.32 -14.67 -5.82
C GLY A 590 18.47 -16.06 -5.19
N TYR A 591 17.50 -16.49 -4.36
CA TYR A 591 17.55 -17.78 -3.65
C TYR A 591 17.82 -18.98 -4.57
N GLY A 592 17.01 -19.15 -5.63
CA GLY A 592 17.22 -20.22 -6.63
C GLY A 592 18.58 -20.12 -7.32
N THR A 593 18.96 -18.92 -7.78
CA THR A 593 20.25 -18.67 -8.44
C THR A 593 21.44 -19.05 -7.56
N VAL A 594 21.41 -18.67 -6.29
CA VAL A 594 22.48 -18.97 -5.34
C VAL A 594 22.55 -20.47 -5.07
N ILE A 595 21.42 -21.12 -4.78
CA ILE A 595 21.37 -22.57 -4.52
C ILE A 595 21.89 -23.36 -5.70
N ASP A 596 21.40 -23.07 -6.91
CA ASP A 596 21.75 -23.86 -8.09
C ASP A 596 23.22 -23.66 -8.46
N SER A 597 23.73 -22.44 -8.34
CA SER A 597 25.15 -22.14 -8.59
C SER A 597 26.06 -22.84 -7.58
N LEU A 598 25.70 -22.78 -6.29
CA LEU A 598 26.45 -23.46 -5.21
C LEU A 598 26.39 -24.99 -5.37
N SER A 599 25.23 -25.53 -5.72
CA SER A 599 25.04 -26.96 -6.02
C SER A 599 25.91 -27.39 -7.21
N ALA A 600 25.91 -26.61 -8.30
CA ALA A 600 26.74 -26.87 -9.47
C ALA A 600 28.24 -26.83 -9.14
N ILE A 601 28.70 -25.83 -8.38
CA ILE A 601 30.10 -25.73 -7.94
C ILE A 601 30.47 -26.92 -7.06
N LYS A 602 29.64 -27.24 -6.06
CA LYS A 602 29.87 -28.40 -5.18
C LYS A 602 30.01 -29.68 -6.01
N LYS A 603 29.07 -29.92 -6.93
CA LYS A 603 28.97 -31.19 -7.64
C LYS A 603 29.97 -31.37 -8.78
N LEU A 604 30.32 -30.28 -9.48
CA LEU A 604 31.15 -30.36 -10.69
C LEU A 604 32.63 -30.01 -10.44
N VAL A 605 32.94 -29.36 -9.32
CA VAL A 605 34.31 -28.93 -8.99
C VAL A 605 34.91 -29.72 -7.83
N PHE A 606 34.12 -30.04 -6.79
CA PHE A 606 34.63 -30.60 -5.53
C PHE A 606 34.26 -32.08 -5.29
N GLU A 607 33.23 -32.61 -5.94
CA GLU A 607 32.82 -34.02 -5.94
C GLU A 607 33.12 -34.68 -7.29
#